data_AF-A0A9W9ZXS5-F1
#
_entry.id   AF-A0A9W9ZXS5-F1
#
_cell.length_a   1.000
_cell.length_b   1.000
_cell.length_c   1.000
_cell.angle_alpha   90.00
_cell.angle_beta   90.00
_cell.angle_gamma   90.00
#
_symmetry.space_group_name_H-M   'P 1'
#
loop_
_entity.id
_entity.type
_entity.pdbx_description
1 polymer ?
#
loop_
_entity_poly.entity_id
_entity_poly.type
_entity_poly.pdbx_seq_one_letter_code
_entity_poly.pdbx_strand_id
1 'polypeptide(L)'
;MPHTELKGGLIMTTTDYVNFTTCQLQQIEAALKRSTFTPVCKPDGSFKEIQCTTTPTLQCWRVNTKGNKIEDVDVTIHLPVHRRQPQVSKEKRIGEYPELEGDEIDEIPQKKEKTRCQRMRERRTKKKKLRPTVFVPRCKTNGQFRGTQCQKRTATCWCVDREGKPVSGTRIKRGRPNCRTISVSGDCGRRSRLYSSSDIRRSRRIVGGYESVPNSWPWMVALFFNGTKLGCGGTIIKPSWIATAAHCFSKHTSKNPSDWDVRIGEHSFLKDEGKERKLAVRQILIHPNYKPSNTSHPGNNDIALVRLSSPVQFGRHVNQICLPDSFTYFKAGKRCIVTGWGHMSWNGSSSPVLREAWVDLVGKDACNSQSSYNGTISDNFLCAGFKEGGTDACSYDSGGPLACPVLDGDGRWMLAGIVSWGERCALPHKYGVYTNVNEFTRWMRGAMKMDR
;
A
#
# COMPACT_ATOMS: atom_id res chain seq x y z
N MET A 1 -16.09 -26.89 59.92
CA MET A 1 -17.12 -25.86 59.70
C MET A 1 -16.94 -24.76 60.75
N PRO A 2 -17.34 -23.50 60.47
CA PRO A 2 -17.95 -22.98 59.24
C PRO A 2 -17.05 -21.91 58.57
N HIS A 3 -16.93 -21.82 57.24
CA HIS A 3 -17.93 -21.42 56.24
C HIS A 3 -18.53 -20.03 56.48
N THR A 4 -17.98 -19.04 55.79
CA THR A 4 -18.67 -17.80 55.46
C THR A 4 -18.57 -17.58 53.96
N GLU A 5 -19.66 -17.93 53.29
CA GLU A 5 -19.96 -17.54 51.91
C GLU A 5 -20.03 -16.01 51.82
N LEU A 6 -19.28 -15.41 50.89
CA LEU A 6 -19.66 -14.12 50.31
C LEU A 6 -20.06 -14.37 48.86
N LYS A 7 -21.36 -14.62 48.72
CA LYS A 7 -22.11 -14.49 47.48
C LYS A 7 -22.08 -13.01 47.07
N GLY A 8 -21.35 -12.69 46.00
CA GLY A 8 -21.41 -11.42 45.31
C GLY A 8 -21.53 -11.70 43.82
N GLY A 9 -22.77 -11.81 43.35
CA GLY A 9 -23.10 -12.21 41.99
C GLY A 9 -22.44 -11.32 40.95
N LEU A 10 -21.79 -11.96 39.99
CA LEU A 10 -21.42 -11.37 38.72
C LEU A 10 -22.73 -11.12 37.95
N ILE A 11 -23.33 -9.95 38.13
CA ILE A 11 -24.37 -9.47 37.22
C ILE A 11 -23.64 -9.04 35.94
N MET A 12 -23.42 -10.00 35.04
CA MET A 12 -23.15 -9.71 33.63
C MET A 12 -24.48 -9.31 32.99
N THR A 13 -24.80 -8.02 33.06
CA THR A 13 -25.88 -7.47 32.24
C THR A 13 -25.36 -7.11 30.85
N THR A 14 -26.07 -7.67 29.87
CA THR A 14 -26.13 -7.32 28.45
C THR A 14 -24.86 -7.54 27.63
N THR A 15 -24.74 -8.76 27.10
CA THR A 15 -24.20 -9.00 25.76
C THR A 15 -24.87 -8.06 24.75
N ASP A 16 -24.12 -7.09 24.21
CA ASP A 16 -24.48 -6.42 22.95
C ASP A 16 -24.33 -7.45 21.83
N TYR A 17 -25.39 -8.23 21.60
CA TYR A 17 -25.52 -8.98 20.37
C TYR A 17 -25.62 -7.96 19.23
N VAL A 18 -24.58 -7.87 18.39
CA VAL A 18 -24.68 -7.22 17.09
C VAL A 18 -25.72 -7.99 16.30
N ASN A 19 -26.94 -7.44 16.22
CA ASN A 19 -28.02 -8.02 15.42
C ASN A 19 -27.66 -7.85 13.94
N PHE A 20 -26.97 -8.84 13.39
CA PHE A 20 -26.75 -8.94 11.97
C PHE A 20 -28.07 -9.23 11.28
N THR A 21 -28.39 -8.45 10.25
CA THR A 21 -29.52 -8.73 9.39
C THR A 21 -29.30 -10.04 8.63
N THR A 22 -30.38 -10.66 8.17
CA THR A 22 -30.32 -11.93 7.42
C THR A 22 -29.39 -11.83 6.21
N CYS A 23 -29.37 -10.69 5.52
CA CYS A 23 -28.46 -10.47 4.39
C CYS A 23 -26.99 -10.43 4.85
N GLN A 24 -26.68 -9.72 5.95
CA GLN A 24 -25.33 -9.63 6.49
C GLN A 24 -24.82 -10.98 7.02
N LEU A 25 -25.68 -11.78 7.68
CA LEU A 25 -25.34 -13.13 8.11
C LEU A 25 -24.99 -14.02 6.91
N GLN A 26 -25.80 -13.97 5.85
CA GLN A 26 -25.52 -14.75 4.63
C GLN A 26 -24.26 -14.25 3.90
N GLN A 27 -23.96 -12.96 3.94
CA GLN A 27 -22.73 -12.39 3.39
C GLN A 27 -21.49 -12.88 4.14
N ILE A 28 -21.57 -12.97 5.47
CA ILE A 28 -20.49 -13.53 6.33
C ILE A 28 -20.32 -15.03 6.08
N GLU A 29 -21.42 -15.79 6.03
CA GLU A 29 -21.36 -17.22 5.73
C GLU A 29 -20.77 -17.52 4.35
N ALA A 30 -21.15 -16.75 3.33
CA ALA A 30 -20.61 -16.88 1.98
C ALA A 30 -19.09 -16.62 1.95
N ALA A 31 -18.61 -15.64 2.72
CA ALA A 31 -17.19 -15.32 2.84
C ALA A 31 -16.41 -16.44 3.57
N LEU A 32 -16.98 -17.03 4.62
CA LEU A 32 -16.38 -18.15 5.35
C LEU A 32 -16.32 -19.44 4.52
N LYS A 33 -17.38 -19.71 3.74
CA LYS A 33 -17.51 -20.91 2.89
C LYS A 33 -16.84 -20.75 1.51
N ARG A 34 -16.27 -19.58 1.19
CA ARG A 34 -15.72 -19.24 -0.15
C ARG A 34 -16.72 -19.53 -1.27
N SER A 35 -17.98 -19.15 -1.05
CA SER A 35 -19.06 -19.35 -2.01
C SER A 35 -18.79 -18.57 -3.31
N THR A 36 -19.25 -19.12 -4.45
CA THR A 36 -19.24 -18.47 -5.77
C THR A 36 -20.27 -17.34 -5.89
N PHE A 37 -21.14 -17.22 -4.90
CA PHE A 37 -22.15 -16.19 -4.75
C PHE A 37 -22.02 -15.56 -3.36
N THR A 38 -21.95 -14.23 -3.29
CA THR A 38 -22.00 -13.44 -2.06
C THR A 38 -23.13 -12.42 -2.20
N PRO A 39 -24.15 -12.44 -1.32
CA PRO A 39 -25.27 -11.52 -1.43
C PRO A 39 -24.84 -10.07 -1.21
N VAL A 40 -25.43 -9.17 -2.00
CA VAL A 40 -25.24 -7.72 -1.89
C VAL A 40 -26.36 -7.13 -1.05
N CYS A 41 -26.00 -6.52 0.08
CA CYS A 41 -26.94 -5.91 1.01
C CYS A 41 -27.02 -4.40 0.81
N LYS A 42 -28.21 -3.83 1.04
CA LYS A 42 -28.42 -2.39 1.20
C LYS A 42 -27.97 -1.95 2.60
N PRO A 43 -27.77 -0.63 2.85
CA PRO A 43 -27.38 -0.12 4.16
C PRO A 43 -28.36 -0.45 5.30
N ASP A 44 -29.65 -0.62 4.99
CA ASP A 44 -30.70 -1.05 5.92
C ASP A 44 -30.68 -2.57 6.25
N GLY A 45 -29.74 -3.31 5.65
CA GLY A 45 -29.58 -4.75 5.81
C GLY A 45 -30.56 -5.62 5.01
N SER A 46 -31.40 -5.01 4.15
CA SER A 46 -32.19 -5.75 3.16
C SER A 46 -31.34 -6.15 1.95
N PHE A 47 -31.85 -7.09 1.14
CA PHE A 47 -31.15 -7.51 -0.07
C PHE A 47 -31.29 -6.46 -1.17
N LYS A 48 -30.21 -6.20 -1.92
CA LYS A 48 -30.29 -5.46 -3.18
C LYS A 48 -31.14 -6.25 -4.16
N GLU A 49 -32.01 -5.57 -4.91
CA GLU A 49 -33.01 -6.22 -5.78
C GLU A 49 -32.37 -7.14 -6.83
N ILE A 50 -31.18 -6.81 -7.35
CA ILE A 50 -30.46 -7.64 -8.30
C ILE A 50 -29.25 -8.27 -7.61
N GLN A 51 -29.15 -9.60 -7.71
CA GLN A 51 -28.08 -10.43 -7.16
C GLN A 51 -27.39 -11.17 -8.31
N CYS A 52 -26.06 -11.20 -8.31
CA CYS A 52 -25.29 -11.84 -9.39
C CYS A 52 -24.15 -12.69 -8.82
N THR A 53 -23.79 -13.77 -9.52
CA THR A 53 -22.59 -14.58 -9.19
C THR A 53 -21.30 -13.84 -9.51
N THR A 54 -20.22 -14.13 -8.80
CA THR A 54 -18.88 -13.55 -9.05
C THR A 54 -17.97 -14.48 -9.86
N THR A 55 -18.57 -15.37 -10.65
CA THR A 55 -17.90 -16.39 -11.46
C THR A 55 -17.72 -15.97 -12.92
N PRO A 56 -16.88 -16.66 -13.72
CA PRO A 56 -16.71 -16.38 -15.15
C PRO A 56 -18.01 -16.44 -15.96
N THR A 57 -18.98 -17.23 -15.51
CA THR A 57 -20.36 -17.25 -16.02
C THR A 57 -21.20 -16.36 -15.09
N LEU A 58 -21.37 -15.09 -15.47
CA LEU A 58 -22.21 -14.15 -14.73
C LEU A 58 -23.68 -14.59 -14.87
N GLN A 59 -24.30 -14.95 -13.75
CA GLN A 59 -25.74 -15.24 -13.69
C GLN A 59 -26.35 -14.25 -12.70
N CYS A 60 -27.44 -13.60 -13.09
CA CYS A 60 -28.15 -12.62 -12.27
C CYS A 60 -29.62 -12.99 -12.12
N TRP A 61 -30.18 -12.71 -10.95
CA TRP A 61 -31.60 -12.89 -10.68
C TRP A 61 -32.10 -11.76 -9.78
N ARG A 62 -33.40 -11.52 -9.85
CA ARG A 62 -34.08 -10.56 -9.00
C ARG A 62 -34.49 -11.23 -7.69
N VAL A 63 -34.33 -10.53 -6.56
CA VAL A 63 -34.76 -10.98 -5.23
C VAL A 63 -35.67 -9.94 -4.58
N ASN A 64 -36.56 -10.39 -3.70
CA ASN A 64 -37.31 -9.49 -2.83
C ASN A 64 -36.43 -8.98 -1.67
N THR A 65 -36.98 -8.10 -0.83
CA THR A 65 -36.27 -7.52 0.34
C THR A 65 -35.80 -8.55 1.37
N LYS A 66 -36.37 -9.77 1.36
CA LYS A 66 -36.00 -10.91 2.21
C LYS A 66 -34.96 -11.85 1.56
N GLY A 67 -34.55 -11.58 0.32
CA GLY A 67 -33.54 -12.36 -0.40
C GLY A 67 -34.10 -13.55 -1.19
N ASN A 68 -35.42 -13.72 -1.25
CA ASN A 68 -36.03 -14.78 -2.04
C ASN A 68 -35.97 -14.42 -3.51
N LYS A 69 -35.44 -15.32 -4.33
CA LYS A 69 -35.43 -15.19 -5.79
C LYS A 69 -36.86 -15.10 -6.33
N ILE A 70 -37.11 -14.06 -7.13
CA ILE A 70 -38.39 -13.78 -7.78
C ILE A 70 -38.35 -14.35 -9.20
N GLU A 71 -37.35 -13.95 -9.98
CA GLU A 71 -37.20 -14.34 -11.38
C GLU A 71 -35.72 -14.33 -11.78
N ASP A 72 -35.35 -15.17 -12.74
CA ASP A 72 -34.06 -15.05 -13.42
C ASP A 72 -34.07 -13.80 -14.31
N VAL A 73 -32.96 -13.07 -14.30
CA VAL A 73 -32.78 -11.95 -15.22
C VAL A 73 -32.01 -12.49 -16.42
N ASP A 74 -32.74 -12.81 -17.49
CA ASP A 74 -32.13 -13.15 -18.78
C ASP A 74 -31.46 -11.90 -19.34
N VAL A 75 -30.13 -11.86 -19.27
CA VAL A 75 -29.34 -10.79 -19.87
C VAL A 75 -29.25 -11.04 -21.38
N THR A 76 -30.35 -10.79 -22.07
CA THR A 76 -30.39 -10.81 -23.54
C THR A 76 -29.84 -9.49 -24.05
N ILE A 77 -28.61 -9.50 -24.55
CA ILE A 77 -28.00 -8.32 -25.17
C ILE A 77 -28.67 -8.12 -26.54
N HIS A 78 -29.72 -7.30 -26.59
CA HIS A 78 -30.30 -6.85 -27.85
C HIS A 78 -29.41 -5.78 -28.49
N LEU A 79 -28.61 -6.19 -29.47
CA LEU A 79 -27.96 -5.26 -30.39
C LEU A 79 -28.99 -4.78 -31.42
N PRO A 80 -29.26 -3.48 -31.58
CA PRO A 80 -30.19 -3.00 -32.60
C PRO A 80 -29.60 -3.22 -33.99
N VAL A 81 -30.31 -4.00 -34.83
CA VAL A 81 -30.05 -4.12 -36.26
C VAL A 81 -30.85 -3.02 -36.97
N HIS A 82 -30.18 -2.06 -37.59
CA HIS A 82 -30.84 -1.11 -38.49
C HIS A 82 -31.31 -1.82 -39.77
N ARG A 83 -32.63 -2.02 -39.92
CA ARG A 83 -33.28 -2.20 -41.23
C ARG A 83 -33.72 -0.84 -41.75
N ARG A 84 -33.36 -0.56 -43.02
CA ARG A 84 -33.89 0.57 -43.80
C ARG A 84 -35.41 0.42 -43.95
N GLN A 85 -36.15 1.51 -43.78
CA GLN A 85 -37.52 1.64 -44.30
C GLN A 85 -37.68 2.90 -45.16
N PRO A 86 -38.63 2.91 -46.11
CA PRO A 86 -38.81 3.96 -47.10
C PRO A 86 -39.78 5.06 -46.63
N GLN A 87 -39.73 6.16 -47.39
CA GLN A 87 -40.45 7.42 -47.21
C GLN A 87 -41.97 7.31 -47.07
N VAL A 88 -42.55 8.09 -46.14
CA VAL A 88 -43.90 8.68 -46.25
C VAL A 88 -43.88 10.12 -45.69
N SER A 89 -44.79 10.92 -46.23
CA SER A 89 -44.87 12.36 -46.41
C SER A 89 -45.28 13.25 -45.22
N LYS A 90 -44.72 14.47 -45.25
CA LYS A 90 -45.30 15.82 -45.08
C LYS A 90 -45.96 16.28 -43.76
N GLU A 91 -45.39 17.42 -43.33
CA GLU A 91 -46.02 18.68 -42.85
C GLU A 91 -46.42 18.87 -41.37
N LYS A 92 -45.62 19.75 -40.72
CA LYS A 92 -45.93 21.11 -40.22
C LYS A 92 -45.94 21.36 -38.70
N ARG A 93 -45.12 22.38 -38.35
CA ARG A 93 -45.11 23.35 -37.22
C ARG A 93 -44.84 22.78 -35.82
N ILE A 94 -43.62 22.92 -35.28
CA ILE A 94 -42.98 24.08 -34.59
C ILE A 94 -43.74 24.54 -33.35
N GLY A 95 -43.17 24.20 -32.18
CA GLY A 95 -43.41 24.81 -30.88
C GLY A 95 -42.56 24.13 -29.79
N GLU A 96 -41.57 24.87 -29.27
CA GLU A 96 -40.82 24.68 -28.02
C GLU A 96 -39.57 23.76 -27.97
N TYR A 97 -38.47 24.37 -27.52
CA TYR A 97 -37.11 23.84 -27.34
C TYR A 97 -37.00 22.88 -26.14
N PRO A 98 -36.13 21.87 -26.24
CA PRO A 98 -35.25 21.56 -25.10
C PRO A 98 -33.76 21.50 -25.47
N GLU A 99 -33.00 22.12 -24.57
CA GLU A 99 -31.66 21.81 -24.03
C GLU A 99 -30.71 20.89 -24.81
N LEU A 100 -29.52 21.44 -25.06
CA LEU A 100 -28.31 20.78 -25.54
C LEU A 100 -27.76 19.81 -24.47
N GLU A 101 -27.95 18.51 -24.67
CA GLU A 101 -27.09 17.49 -24.05
C GLU A 101 -25.69 17.56 -24.68
N GLY A 102 -24.67 17.74 -23.83
CA GLY A 102 -23.28 17.77 -24.22
C GLY A 102 -22.79 16.41 -24.71
N ASP A 103 -21.94 16.47 -25.73
CA ASP A 103 -21.33 15.34 -26.44
C ASP A 103 -20.78 14.25 -25.51
N GLU A 104 -21.32 13.03 -25.65
CA GLU A 104 -20.73 11.80 -25.11
C GLU A 104 -19.53 11.41 -26.00
N ILE A 105 -18.34 11.42 -25.42
CA ILE A 105 -17.11 10.96 -26.09
C ILE A 105 -17.16 9.42 -26.14
N ASP A 106 -17.35 8.86 -27.34
CA ASP A 106 -17.30 7.41 -27.62
C ASP A 106 -16.06 6.71 -27.02
N GLU A 107 -16.23 5.89 -25.98
CA GLU A 107 -15.22 4.90 -25.58
C GLU A 107 -15.33 3.62 -26.43
N ILE A 108 -14.44 3.53 -27.41
CA ILE A 108 -14.18 2.37 -28.26
C ILE A 108 -13.82 1.12 -27.40
N PRO A 109 -14.32 -0.10 -27.74
CA PRO A 109 -14.06 -1.32 -26.94
C PRO A 109 -12.57 -1.66 -26.87
N GLN A 110 -11.94 -1.48 -25.70
CA GLN A 110 -10.54 -1.86 -25.53
C GLN A 110 -10.39 -3.38 -25.48
N LYS A 111 -9.90 -3.96 -26.59
CA LYS A 111 -9.16 -5.24 -26.59
C LYS A 111 -8.18 -5.21 -25.42
N LYS A 112 -8.33 -6.13 -24.43
CA LYS A 112 -7.37 -6.29 -23.33
C LYS A 112 -5.95 -6.34 -23.91
N GLU A 113 -5.21 -5.26 -23.72
CA GLU A 113 -3.93 -5.07 -24.39
C GLU A 113 -2.93 -6.11 -23.86
N LYS A 114 -2.32 -6.89 -24.75
CA LYS A 114 -1.36 -7.92 -24.33
C LYS A 114 -0.21 -7.25 -23.58
N THR A 115 0.25 -7.84 -22.48
CA THR A 115 1.39 -7.29 -21.75
C THR A 115 2.70 -7.44 -22.54
N ARG A 116 3.74 -6.70 -22.17
CA ARG A 116 5.08 -6.79 -22.79
C ARG A 116 5.60 -8.23 -22.84
N CYS A 117 5.49 -9.00 -21.75
CA CYS A 117 5.92 -10.39 -21.73
C CYS A 117 5.08 -11.26 -22.68
N GLN A 118 3.76 -11.07 -22.70
CA GLN A 118 2.87 -11.83 -23.58
C GLN A 118 3.18 -11.56 -25.06
N ARG A 119 3.29 -10.28 -25.47
CA ARG A 119 3.70 -9.90 -26.84
C ARG A 119 5.06 -10.50 -27.20
N MET A 120 6.04 -10.41 -26.31
CA MET A 120 7.38 -10.93 -26.53
C MET A 120 7.37 -12.47 -26.66
N ARG A 121 6.62 -13.16 -25.79
CA ARG A 121 6.46 -14.62 -25.82
C ARG A 121 5.82 -15.09 -27.12
N GLU A 122 4.76 -14.45 -27.58
CA GLU A 122 4.10 -14.80 -28.83
C GLU A 122 5.04 -14.63 -30.03
N ARG A 123 5.66 -13.45 -30.15
CA ARG A 123 6.63 -13.16 -31.23
C ARG A 123 7.79 -14.16 -31.23
N ARG A 124 8.34 -14.48 -30.05
CA ARG A 124 9.46 -15.43 -29.92
C ARG A 124 9.03 -16.87 -30.15
N THR A 125 7.82 -17.27 -29.78
CA THR A 125 7.27 -18.61 -30.06
C THR A 125 7.13 -18.83 -31.57
N LYS A 126 6.60 -17.85 -32.30
CA LYS A 126 6.55 -17.90 -33.78
C LYS A 126 7.96 -18.05 -34.36
N LYS A 127 8.92 -17.25 -33.91
CA LYS A 127 10.33 -17.35 -34.35
C LYS A 127 11.00 -18.67 -33.96
N LYS A 128 10.63 -19.27 -32.83
CA LYS A 128 11.19 -20.55 -32.37
C LYS A 128 10.80 -21.71 -33.30
N LYS A 129 9.62 -21.68 -33.92
CA LYS A 129 9.22 -22.66 -34.94
C LYS A 129 10.20 -22.70 -36.13
N LEU A 130 10.76 -21.53 -36.49
CA LEU A 130 11.73 -21.38 -37.59
C LEU A 130 13.18 -21.56 -37.13
N ARG A 131 13.51 -21.15 -35.90
CA ARG A 131 14.87 -21.21 -35.33
C ARG A 131 14.83 -21.79 -33.91
N PRO A 132 15.12 -23.10 -33.74
CA PRO A 132 15.01 -23.78 -32.44
C PRO A 132 15.87 -23.18 -31.32
N THR A 133 16.92 -22.43 -31.66
CA THR A 133 17.84 -21.76 -30.72
C THR A 133 17.24 -20.52 -30.06
N VAL A 134 16.13 -20.00 -30.56
CA VAL A 134 15.50 -18.76 -30.05
C VAL A 134 14.95 -18.96 -28.64
N PHE A 135 15.40 -18.10 -27.73
CA PHE A 135 14.86 -18.02 -26.38
C PHE A 135 13.43 -17.46 -26.38
N VAL A 136 12.54 -18.13 -25.64
CA VAL A 136 11.14 -17.73 -25.42
C VAL A 136 10.95 -17.42 -23.94
N PRO A 137 10.54 -16.19 -23.57
CA PRO A 137 10.37 -15.80 -22.18
C PRO A 137 9.20 -16.52 -21.51
N ARG A 138 9.35 -16.80 -20.21
CA ARG A 138 8.29 -17.30 -19.33
C ARG A 138 7.60 -16.12 -18.65
N CYS A 139 6.28 -16.09 -18.77
CA CYS A 139 5.43 -15.09 -18.13
C CYS A 139 4.70 -15.68 -16.91
N LYS A 140 4.35 -14.82 -15.96
CA LYS A 140 3.38 -15.08 -14.88
C LYS A 140 1.95 -14.98 -15.45
N THR A 141 0.96 -15.38 -14.64
CA THR A 141 -0.48 -15.30 -14.99
C THR A 141 -0.94 -13.86 -15.23
N ASN A 142 -0.46 -12.91 -14.41
CA ASN A 142 -0.69 -11.48 -14.57
C ASN A 142 0.08 -10.82 -15.75
N GLY A 143 0.70 -11.62 -16.62
CA GLY A 143 1.42 -11.13 -17.80
C GLY A 143 2.78 -10.48 -17.52
N GLN A 144 3.28 -10.44 -16.28
CA GLN A 144 4.66 -10.01 -16.00
C GLN A 144 5.68 -11.11 -16.35
N PHE A 145 6.96 -10.76 -16.49
CA PHE A 145 8.02 -11.76 -16.63
C PHE A 145 8.17 -12.58 -15.34
N ARG A 146 8.43 -13.89 -15.46
CA ARG A 146 8.98 -14.65 -14.33
C ARG A 146 10.38 -14.12 -14.02
N GLY A 147 10.68 -13.87 -12.74
CA GLY A 147 11.98 -13.33 -12.33
C GLY A 147 13.17 -14.19 -12.76
N THR A 148 13.00 -15.52 -12.81
CA THR A 148 13.97 -16.44 -13.40
C THR A 148 13.56 -16.85 -14.82
N GLN A 149 14.47 -16.67 -15.76
CA GLN A 149 14.36 -17.15 -17.14
C GLN A 149 15.38 -18.25 -17.37
N CYS A 150 15.02 -19.28 -18.13
CA CYS A 150 15.88 -20.43 -18.39
C CYS A 150 15.81 -20.83 -19.86
N GLN A 151 16.98 -21.00 -20.48
CA GLN A 151 17.13 -21.55 -21.81
C GLN A 151 17.46 -23.04 -21.72
N LYS A 152 16.48 -23.89 -22.05
CA LYS A 152 16.61 -25.35 -21.93
C LYS A 152 17.81 -25.91 -22.68
N ARG A 153 18.04 -25.46 -23.93
CA ARG A 153 19.11 -25.99 -24.81
C ARG A 153 20.52 -25.81 -24.24
N THR A 154 20.79 -24.69 -23.57
CA THR A 154 22.11 -24.37 -23.01
C THR A 154 22.19 -24.63 -21.52
N ALA A 155 21.12 -25.16 -20.91
CA ALA A 155 20.94 -25.30 -19.46
C ALA A 155 21.31 -24.02 -18.68
N THR A 156 21.12 -22.84 -19.27
CA THR A 156 21.50 -21.56 -18.67
C THR A 156 20.26 -20.86 -18.13
N CYS A 157 20.30 -20.43 -16.87
CA CYS A 157 19.26 -19.61 -16.26
C CYS A 157 19.83 -18.24 -15.84
N TRP A 158 19.00 -17.21 -15.85
CA TRP A 158 19.35 -15.85 -15.42
C TRP A 158 18.15 -15.14 -14.81
N CYS A 159 18.41 -14.09 -14.05
CA CYS A 159 17.35 -13.20 -13.56
C CYS A 159 17.00 -12.14 -14.59
N VAL A 160 15.75 -11.69 -14.60
CA VAL A 160 15.28 -10.58 -15.44
C VAL A 160 14.55 -9.53 -14.63
N ASP A 161 14.61 -8.28 -15.11
CA ASP A 161 13.85 -7.16 -14.58
C ASP A 161 12.35 -7.20 -14.98
N ARG A 162 11.60 -6.15 -14.61
CA ARG A 162 10.18 -6.00 -14.98
C ARG A 162 9.96 -5.89 -16.49
N GLU A 163 11.01 -5.51 -17.22
CA GLU A 163 11.01 -5.34 -18.67
C GLU A 163 11.46 -6.58 -19.44
N GLY A 164 11.94 -7.60 -18.74
CA GLY A 164 12.48 -8.84 -19.30
C GLY A 164 13.96 -8.75 -19.70
N LYS A 165 14.67 -7.69 -19.30
CA LYS A 165 16.11 -7.52 -19.54
C LYS A 165 16.91 -8.40 -18.57
N PRO A 166 17.94 -9.12 -19.05
CA PRO A 166 18.82 -9.90 -18.17
C PRO A 166 19.53 -9.02 -17.13
N VAL A 167 19.58 -9.49 -15.89
CA VAL A 167 20.36 -8.88 -14.82
C VAL A 167 21.81 -9.37 -14.92
N SER A 168 22.75 -8.42 -15.00
CA SER A 168 24.19 -8.72 -15.08
C SER A 168 24.66 -9.57 -13.89
N GLY A 169 25.58 -10.52 -14.15
CA GLY A 169 26.12 -11.42 -13.13
C GLY A 169 25.20 -12.58 -12.69
N THR A 170 23.97 -12.67 -13.21
CA THR A 170 23.01 -13.71 -12.75
C THR A 170 22.94 -14.97 -13.61
N ARG A 171 23.76 -15.06 -14.67
CA ARG A 171 23.78 -16.20 -15.59
C ARG A 171 24.48 -17.38 -14.94
N ILE A 172 23.74 -18.47 -14.72
CA ILE A 172 24.26 -19.72 -14.17
C ILE A 172 24.03 -20.84 -15.18
N LYS A 173 25.09 -21.56 -15.56
CA LYS A 173 25.00 -22.84 -16.29
C LYS A 173 24.71 -23.95 -15.30
N ARG A 174 23.79 -24.85 -15.64
CA ARG A 174 23.41 -26.02 -14.83
C ARG A 174 23.00 -25.65 -13.39
N GLY A 175 22.09 -24.68 -13.25
CA GLY A 175 21.54 -24.25 -11.96
C GLY A 175 20.42 -23.22 -12.10
N ARG A 176 19.85 -22.77 -10.97
CA ARG A 176 18.87 -21.67 -10.94
C ARG A 176 19.40 -20.51 -10.07
N PRO A 177 19.47 -19.28 -10.61
CA PRO A 177 19.84 -18.13 -9.80
C PRO A 177 18.73 -17.77 -8.81
N ASN A 178 19.12 -17.29 -7.63
CA ASN A 178 18.17 -16.82 -6.62
C ASN A 178 17.65 -15.42 -6.97
N CYS A 179 16.66 -15.35 -7.87
CA CYS A 179 16.07 -14.09 -8.31
C CYS A 179 15.10 -13.45 -7.29
N ARG A 180 14.96 -14.02 -6.08
CA ARG A 180 14.15 -13.42 -5.00
C ARG A 180 14.95 -12.41 -4.18
N THR A 181 16.26 -12.58 -4.11
CA THR A 181 17.18 -11.71 -3.34
C THR A 181 17.86 -10.66 -4.20
N ILE A 182 17.76 -10.76 -5.52
CA ILE A 182 18.36 -9.83 -6.48
C ILE A 182 17.39 -8.68 -6.67
N SER A 183 17.71 -7.53 -6.05
CA SER A 183 17.02 -6.27 -6.35
C SER A 183 17.36 -5.89 -7.79
N VAL A 184 16.41 -6.11 -8.68
CA VAL A 184 16.55 -5.67 -10.05
C VAL A 184 16.15 -4.21 -10.12
N SER A 185 16.84 -3.39 -10.93
CA SER A 185 16.39 -2.03 -11.24
C SER A 185 14.89 -2.03 -11.56
N GLY A 186 14.10 -1.36 -10.70
CA GLY A 186 12.65 -1.30 -10.80
C GLY A 186 11.85 -2.32 -9.97
N ASP A 187 12.44 -3.33 -9.31
CA ASP A 187 11.73 -4.08 -8.26
C ASP A 187 11.75 -3.30 -6.94
N CYS A 188 10.66 -3.38 -6.17
CA CYS A 188 10.42 -2.56 -5.00
C CYS A 188 9.68 -3.38 -3.93
N GLY A 189 9.70 -2.93 -2.68
CA GLY A 189 8.91 -3.54 -1.60
C GLY A 189 9.33 -4.97 -1.29
N ARG A 190 10.56 -5.35 -1.65
CA ARG A 190 11.13 -6.68 -1.41
C ARG A 190 11.99 -6.64 -0.16
N ARG A 191 11.73 -7.58 0.74
CA ARG A 191 12.58 -7.89 1.88
C ARG A 191 13.07 -9.33 1.78
N SER A 192 14.27 -9.58 2.28
CA SER A 192 14.95 -10.86 2.15
C SER A 192 14.36 -11.98 3.01
N ARG A 193 13.42 -11.66 3.93
CA ARG A 193 12.67 -12.61 4.76
C ARG A 193 11.16 -12.39 4.57
N LEU A 194 10.43 -13.40 4.11
CA LEU A 194 8.95 -13.40 4.13
C LEU A 194 8.51 -13.63 5.57
N TYR A 195 7.65 -12.77 6.13
CA TYR A 195 7.01 -13.06 7.42
C TYR A 195 6.17 -14.33 7.27
N SER A 196 6.21 -15.19 8.29
CA SER A 196 5.24 -16.26 8.43
C SER A 196 3.91 -15.66 8.92
N SER A 197 2.78 -16.24 8.54
CA SER A 197 1.46 -15.87 9.08
C SER A 197 1.39 -15.99 10.61
N SER A 198 2.26 -16.79 11.22
CA SER A 198 2.44 -16.91 12.67
C SER A 198 2.97 -15.63 13.33
N ASP A 199 3.81 -14.86 12.63
CA ASP A 199 4.44 -13.65 13.19
C ASP A 199 3.43 -12.50 13.31
N ILE A 200 2.47 -12.44 12.38
CA ILE A 200 1.36 -11.48 12.39
C ILE A 200 0.48 -11.67 13.65
N ARG A 201 0.33 -12.91 14.15
CA ARG A 201 -0.53 -13.20 15.30
C ARG A 201 0.12 -12.89 16.67
N ARG A 202 1.46 -12.92 16.77
CA ARG A 202 2.18 -12.80 18.05
C ARG A 202 2.39 -11.36 18.54
N SER A 203 2.28 -10.34 17.70
CA SER A 203 2.69 -8.96 18.03
C SER A 203 1.59 -8.06 18.63
N ARG A 204 0.60 -8.59 19.35
CA ARG A 204 -0.60 -7.82 19.76
C ARG A 204 -0.47 -6.98 21.04
N ARG A 205 0.69 -6.91 21.73
CA ARG A 205 0.72 -6.41 23.13
C ARG A 205 1.95 -5.60 23.59
N ILE A 206 2.85 -5.13 22.72
CA ILE A 206 4.09 -4.49 23.21
C ILE A 206 4.15 -3.00 22.86
N VAL A 207 4.23 -2.18 23.92
CA VAL A 207 4.51 -0.73 23.86
C VAL A 207 5.97 -0.52 23.45
N GLY A 208 6.22 0.32 22.45
CA GLY A 208 7.57 0.59 21.91
C GLY A 208 8.09 -0.44 20.90
N GLY A 209 7.26 -1.38 20.43
CA GLY A 209 7.63 -2.37 19.42
C GLY A 209 8.71 -3.35 19.88
N TYR A 210 9.31 -4.08 18.95
CA TYR A 210 10.44 -4.99 19.21
C TYR A 210 11.63 -4.62 18.33
N GLU A 211 12.83 -5.01 18.76
CA GLU A 211 14.02 -4.87 17.92
C GLU A 211 13.81 -5.63 16.61
N SER A 212 13.98 -4.92 15.50
CA SER A 212 13.86 -5.51 14.18
C SER A 212 15.01 -6.47 13.92
N VAL A 213 14.80 -7.45 13.04
CA VAL A 213 15.93 -8.25 12.57
C VAL A 213 16.83 -7.35 11.73
N PRO A 214 18.16 -7.36 11.93
CA PRO A 214 19.07 -6.51 11.16
C PRO A 214 18.79 -6.59 9.66
N ASN A 215 18.70 -5.42 9.01
CA ASN A 215 18.48 -5.29 7.57
C ASN A 215 17.14 -5.86 7.04
N SER A 216 16.14 -6.08 7.91
CA SER A 216 14.82 -6.59 7.50
C SER A 216 13.94 -5.54 6.81
N TRP A 217 14.30 -4.26 6.95
CA TRP A 217 13.62 -3.10 6.36
C TRP A 217 14.57 -2.32 5.45
N PRO A 218 14.88 -2.85 4.25
CA PRO A 218 15.98 -2.34 3.43
C PRO A 218 15.74 -0.95 2.82
N TRP A 219 14.53 -0.41 2.96
CA TRP A 219 14.16 0.94 2.54
C TRP A 219 14.24 1.97 3.67
N MET A 220 14.52 1.55 4.90
CA MET A 220 14.64 2.47 6.04
C MET A 220 15.86 3.38 5.88
N VAL A 221 15.69 4.64 6.25
CA VAL A 221 16.72 5.68 6.21
C VAL A 221 16.74 6.45 7.52
N ALA A 222 17.93 6.77 8.01
CA ALA A 222 18.12 7.77 9.06
C ALA A 222 18.62 9.09 8.46
N LEU A 223 17.94 10.20 8.78
CA LEU A 223 18.34 11.55 8.42
C LEU A 223 19.09 12.17 9.60
N PHE A 224 20.37 12.48 9.38
CA PHE A 224 21.21 13.14 10.37
C PHE A 224 21.37 14.62 10.04
N PHE A 225 21.22 15.45 11.07
CA PHE A 225 21.46 16.89 11.02
C PHE A 225 22.81 17.21 11.67
N ASN A 226 23.62 18.03 11.00
CA ASN A 226 24.98 18.41 11.41
C ASN A 226 25.89 17.21 11.70
N GLY A 227 25.64 16.06 11.06
CA GLY A 227 26.42 14.84 11.18
C GLY A 227 26.24 14.03 12.48
N THR A 228 25.64 14.61 13.53
CA THR A 228 25.62 14.00 14.87
C THR A 228 24.23 13.76 15.41
N LYS A 229 23.23 14.57 15.04
CA LYS A 229 21.88 14.47 15.58
C LYS A 229 20.98 13.68 14.64
N LEU A 230 20.41 12.57 15.11
CA LEU A 230 19.29 11.93 14.42
C LEU A 230 18.12 12.92 14.39
N GLY A 231 17.76 13.40 13.21
CA GLY A 231 16.67 14.34 13.01
C GLY A 231 15.35 13.63 12.79
N CYS A 232 15.31 12.74 11.79
CA CYS A 232 14.11 12.05 11.33
C CYS A 232 14.45 10.69 10.71
N GLY A 233 13.42 9.86 10.54
CA GLY A 233 13.45 8.74 9.60
C GLY A 233 13.19 9.18 8.15
N GLY A 234 13.31 8.22 7.25
CA GLY A 234 13.00 8.38 5.84
C GLY A 234 12.83 7.04 5.14
N THR A 235 12.41 7.08 3.88
CA THR A 235 12.16 5.87 3.10
C THR A 235 12.73 5.97 1.69
N ILE A 236 13.53 4.99 1.27
CA ILE A 236 14.03 4.89 -0.11
C ILE A 236 12.86 4.57 -1.05
N ILE A 237 12.56 5.48 -1.97
CA ILE A 237 11.47 5.31 -2.96
C ILE A 237 11.99 5.19 -4.41
N LYS A 238 13.24 5.62 -4.66
CA LYS A 238 14.00 5.46 -5.90
C LYS A 238 15.51 5.53 -5.61
N PRO A 239 16.40 5.18 -6.56
CA PRO A 239 17.86 5.18 -6.33
C PRO A 239 18.40 6.49 -5.75
N SER A 240 17.91 7.65 -6.18
CA SER A 240 18.36 8.95 -5.70
C SER A 240 17.33 9.69 -4.86
N TRP A 241 16.23 9.04 -4.44
CA TRP A 241 15.11 9.74 -3.79
C TRP A 241 14.64 9.05 -2.53
N ILE A 242 14.56 9.85 -1.47
CA ILE A 242 14.02 9.49 -0.16
C ILE A 242 12.73 10.27 0.07
N ALA A 243 11.68 9.61 0.57
CA ALA A 243 10.49 10.27 1.12
C ALA A 243 10.64 10.44 2.63
N THR A 244 10.20 11.58 3.15
CA THR A 244 10.19 11.90 4.59
C THR A 244 9.12 12.96 4.88
N ALA A 245 9.03 13.42 6.12
CA ALA A 245 8.10 14.47 6.53
C ALA A 245 8.68 15.86 6.25
N ALA A 246 7.81 16.84 5.95
CA ALA A 246 8.24 18.22 5.70
C ALA A 246 8.70 18.91 6.98
N HIS A 247 8.07 18.61 8.12
CA HIS A 247 8.40 19.21 9.41
C HIS A 247 9.82 18.87 9.89
N CYS A 248 10.46 17.84 9.33
CA CYS A 248 11.87 17.55 9.55
C CYS A 248 12.79 18.71 9.15
N PHE A 249 12.35 19.55 8.20
CA PHE A 249 13.10 20.69 7.65
C PHE A 249 12.46 22.03 8.08
N SER A 250 12.58 22.33 9.38
CA SER A 250 11.93 23.48 10.03
C SER A 250 12.94 24.57 10.43
N LYS A 251 12.45 25.63 11.08
CA LYS A 251 13.31 26.69 11.66
C LYS A 251 14.18 26.18 12.82
N HIS A 252 13.83 25.06 13.45
CA HIS A 252 14.61 24.46 14.55
C HIS A 252 15.68 23.48 14.05
N THR A 253 15.65 23.14 12.76
CA THR A 253 16.67 22.32 12.09
C THR A 253 17.29 23.16 10.97
N SER A 254 17.25 22.68 9.72
CA SER A 254 17.71 23.43 8.56
C SER A 254 17.01 22.95 7.30
N LYS A 255 16.89 23.86 6.32
CA LYS A 255 16.47 23.56 4.94
C LYS A 255 17.64 23.46 3.96
N ASN A 256 18.87 23.73 4.41
CA ASN A 256 20.06 23.66 3.58
C ASN A 256 20.48 22.19 3.41
N PRO A 257 20.55 21.65 2.18
CA PRO A 257 20.99 20.28 1.90
C PRO A 257 22.32 19.89 2.56
N SER A 258 23.29 20.81 2.62
CA SER A 258 24.63 20.52 3.15
C SER A 258 24.66 20.23 4.65
N ASP A 259 23.63 20.62 5.39
CA ASP A 259 23.53 20.37 6.84
C ASP A 259 23.01 18.95 7.14
N TRP A 260 22.64 18.19 6.11
CA TRP A 260 22.01 16.89 6.22
C TRP A 260 22.83 15.78 5.56
N ASP A 261 22.87 14.63 6.22
CA ASP A 261 23.30 13.38 5.62
C ASP A 261 22.26 12.26 5.78
N VAL A 262 22.25 11.36 4.80
CA VAL A 262 21.36 10.21 4.71
C VAL A 262 22.16 8.95 5.04
N ARG A 263 21.76 8.22 6.08
CA ARG A 263 22.34 6.92 6.43
C ARG A 263 21.40 5.78 6.02
N ILE A 264 21.93 4.83 5.26
CA ILE A 264 21.22 3.66 4.74
C ILE A 264 21.92 2.37 5.18
N GLY A 265 21.18 1.25 5.20
CA GLY A 265 21.73 -0.04 5.64
C GLY A 265 22.08 -0.07 7.13
N GLU A 266 21.57 0.91 7.89
CA GLU A 266 21.76 1.08 9.32
C GLU A 266 20.81 0.16 10.10
N HIS A 267 21.33 -0.47 11.14
CA HIS A 267 20.54 -1.20 12.14
C HIS A 267 20.82 -0.66 13.54
N SER A 268 22.09 -0.51 13.90
CA SER A 268 22.56 -0.18 15.25
C SER A 268 23.57 0.96 15.23
N PHE A 269 23.22 2.13 15.75
CA PHE A 269 24.14 3.28 15.85
C PHE A 269 25.34 3.07 16.77
N LEU A 270 25.37 1.95 17.53
CA LEU A 270 26.46 1.59 18.43
C LEU A 270 27.56 0.76 17.75
N LYS A 271 27.35 0.28 16.52
CA LYS A 271 28.24 -0.67 15.85
C LYS A 271 28.30 -0.34 14.36
N ASP A 272 29.47 -0.51 13.77
CA ASP A 272 29.61 -0.55 12.31
C ASP A 272 29.52 -2.01 11.85
N GLU A 273 28.46 -2.36 11.14
CA GLU A 273 28.22 -3.71 10.60
C GLU A 273 28.79 -3.87 9.17
N GLY A 274 29.47 -2.84 8.65
CA GLY A 274 30.08 -2.80 7.33
C GLY A 274 29.07 -2.83 6.18
N LYS A 275 27.85 -2.35 6.43
CA LYS A 275 26.73 -2.28 5.46
C LYS A 275 26.18 -0.85 5.34
N GLU A 276 26.47 -0.03 6.33
CA GLU A 276 26.09 1.34 6.52
C GLU A 276 26.74 2.20 5.45
N ARG A 277 25.96 3.12 4.90
CA ARG A 277 26.50 4.15 4.01
C ARG A 277 25.94 5.49 4.38
N LYS A 278 26.85 6.45 4.52
CA LYS A 278 26.54 7.87 4.62
C LYS A 278 26.53 8.49 3.22
N LEU A 279 25.44 9.18 2.88
CA LEU A 279 25.20 9.77 1.57
C LEU A 279 24.91 11.27 1.70
N ALA A 280 25.49 12.05 0.80
CA ALA A 280 25.27 13.48 0.73
C ALA A 280 23.90 13.82 0.12
N VAL A 281 23.28 14.89 0.63
CA VAL A 281 22.03 15.42 0.12
C VAL A 281 22.30 16.50 -0.92
N ARG A 282 21.69 16.38 -2.10
CA ARG A 282 21.79 17.35 -3.19
C ARG A 282 20.72 18.44 -3.08
N GLN A 283 19.51 18.05 -2.69
CA GLN A 283 18.34 18.91 -2.68
C GLN A 283 17.28 18.39 -1.72
N ILE A 284 16.58 19.31 -1.07
CA ILE A 284 15.40 19.04 -0.25
C ILE A 284 14.20 19.71 -0.93
N LEU A 285 13.17 18.93 -1.24
CA LEU A 285 11.93 19.38 -1.87
C LEU A 285 10.78 19.24 -0.87
N ILE A 286 10.45 20.33 -0.20
CA ILE A 286 9.27 20.42 0.66
C ILE A 286 8.03 20.59 -0.23
N HIS A 287 6.92 19.92 0.12
CA HIS A 287 5.67 20.10 -0.61
C HIS A 287 5.27 21.59 -0.65
N PRO A 288 4.93 22.16 -1.83
CA PRO A 288 4.70 23.61 -1.96
C PRO A 288 3.54 24.14 -1.11
N ASN A 289 2.54 23.29 -0.86
CA ASN A 289 1.38 23.62 -0.02
C ASN A 289 1.58 23.27 1.47
N TYR A 290 2.78 22.85 1.88
CA TYR A 290 3.08 22.62 3.29
C TYR A 290 3.17 23.97 4.01
N LYS A 291 2.30 24.16 5.02
CA LYS A 291 2.32 25.32 5.90
C LYS A 291 2.49 24.83 7.33
N PRO A 292 3.65 25.10 7.97
CA PRO A 292 3.84 24.77 9.38
C PRO A 292 2.71 25.38 10.23
N SER A 293 2.14 24.59 11.14
CA SER A 293 1.08 25.06 12.03
C SER A 293 1.64 25.44 13.41
N ASN A 294 1.57 24.55 14.40
CA ASN A 294 2.03 24.83 15.77
C ASN A 294 2.79 23.63 16.34
N THR A 295 3.17 23.68 17.62
CA THR A 295 3.95 22.62 18.27
C THR A 295 3.20 21.29 18.42
N SER A 296 1.88 21.30 18.35
CA SER A 296 1.02 20.11 18.50
C SER A 296 0.54 19.53 17.17
N HIS A 297 0.71 20.26 16.06
CA HIS A 297 0.28 19.82 14.74
C HIS A 297 1.27 20.34 13.67
N PRO A 298 1.87 19.48 12.83
CA PRO A 298 2.90 19.88 11.87
C PRO A 298 2.33 20.78 10.77
N GLY A 299 1.05 20.59 10.43
CA GLY A 299 0.36 21.28 9.35
C GLY A 299 -0.01 20.29 8.25
N ASN A 300 -0.93 20.67 7.37
CA ASN A 300 -1.31 19.82 6.23
C ASN A 300 -0.17 19.70 5.21
N ASN A 301 -0.22 18.63 4.40
CA ASN A 301 0.78 18.33 3.37
C ASN A 301 2.19 18.10 3.93
N ASP A 302 2.29 17.44 5.09
CA ASP A 302 3.55 17.16 5.77
C ASP A 302 4.36 16.05 5.06
N ILE A 303 4.91 16.41 3.90
CA ILE A 303 5.72 15.52 3.06
C ILE A 303 6.85 16.31 2.38
N ALA A 304 8.02 15.69 2.34
CA ALA A 304 9.17 16.18 1.60
C ALA A 304 9.87 15.03 0.88
N LEU A 305 10.57 15.38 -0.20
CA LEU A 305 11.49 14.49 -0.89
C LEU A 305 12.91 14.99 -0.73
N VAL A 306 13.83 14.08 -0.44
CA VAL A 306 15.27 14.34 -0.39
C VAL A 306 15.91 13.69 -1.60
N ARG A 307 16.61 14.49 -2.41
CA ARG A 307 17.41 14.01 -3.55
C ARG A 307 18.85 13.82 -3.11
N LEU A 308 19.37 12.62 -3.33
CA LEU A 308 20.76 12.26 -3.03
C LEU A 308 21.69 12.78 -4.13
N SER A 309 22.93 13.12 -3.76
CA SER A 309 23.97 13.54 -4.71
C SER A 309 24.41 12.40 -5.64
N SER A 310 24.32 11.15 -5.18
CA SER A 310 24.64 9.96 -5.96
C SER A 310 23.58 8.87 -5.76
N PRO A 311 23.22 8.12 -6.82
CA PRO A 311 22.23 7.06 -6.71
C PRO A 311 22.74 5.92 -5.82
N VAL A 312 21.83 5.37 -5.03
CA VAL A 312 22.04 4.18 -4.22
C VAL A 312 22.12 2.94 -5.11
N GLN A 313 23.09 2.07 -4.81
CA GLN A 313 23.16 0.74 -5.40
C GLN A 313 22.28 -0.21 -4.59
N PHE A 314 21.23 -0.73 -5.19
CA PHE A 314 20.34 -1.65 -4.51
C PHE A 314 20.94 -3.05 -4.39
N GLY A 315 20.64 -3.68 -3.27
CA GLY A 315 21.07 -5.03 -2.93
C GLY A 315 20.09 -5.67 -1.94
N ARG A 316 20.60 -6.63 -1.16
CA ARG A 316 19.79 -7.36 -0.19
C ARG A 316 19.39 -6.51 1.02
N HIS A 317 20.28 -5.62 1.44
CA HIS A 317 20.18 -4.85 2.69
C HIS A 317 19.70 -3.41 2.45
N VAL A 318 19.82 -2.93 1.21
CA VAL A 318 19.40 -1.60 0.80
C VAL A 318 18.56 -1.72 -0.46
N ASN A 319 17.31 -1.29 -0.41
CA ASN A 319 16.38 -1.38 -1.52
C ASN A 319 15.22 -0.40 -1.37
N GLN A 320 14.50 -0.11 -2.45
CA GLN A 320 13.35 0.78 -2.42
C GLN A 320 12.04 0.07 -1.99
N ILE A 321 11.16 0.81 -1.33
CA ILE A 321 9.76 0.39 -1.12
C ILE A 321 8.91 0.69 -2.37
N CYS A 322 7.78 -0.01 -2.54
CA CYS A 322 6.84 0.36 -3.60
C CYS A 322 6.01 1.58 -3.18
N LEU A 323 5.76 2.48 -4.12
CA LEU A 323 4.73 3.51 -3.96
C LEU A 323 3.37 2.94 -4.39
N PRO A 324 2.28 3.36 -3.75
CA PRO A 324 0.94 3.04 -4.21
C PRO A 324 0.70 3.64 -5.61
N ASP A 325 -0.21 3.01 -6.36
CA ASP A 325 -0.85 3.62 -7.52
C ASP A 325 -2.25 4.10 -7.14
N SER A 326 -2.88 4.90 -8.01
CA SER A 326 -4.20 5.49 -7.77
C SER A 326 -5.32 4.48 -7.51
N PHE A 327 -5.08 3.19 -7.73
CA PHE A 327 -6.06 2.12 -7.56
C PHE A 327 -5.75 1.23 -6.35
N THR A 328 -4.56 1.35 -5.75
CA THR A 328 -4.14 0.56 -4.60
C THR A 328 -4.35 1.33 -3.32
N TYR A 329 -5.55 1.20 -2.75
CA TYR A 329 -5.89 1.77 -1.45
C TYR A 329 -5.90 0.67 -0.37
N PHE A 330 -5.36 1.00 0.81
CA PHE A 330 -5.45 0.13 1.97
C PHE A 330 -6.69 0.48 2.77
N LYS A 331 -7.56 -0.51 3.01
CA LYS A 331 -8.77 -0.34 3.82
C LYS A 331 -8.44 -0.29 5.31
N ALA A 332 -9.32 0.33 6.09
CA ALA A 332 -9.30 0.21 7.55
C ALA A 332 -9.26 -1.26 7.99
N GLY A 333 -8.60 -1.53 9.12
CA GLY A 333 -8.29 -2.86 9.62
C GLY A 333 -7.11 -3.54 8.91
N LYS A 334 -6.50 -2.91 7.88
CA LYS A 334 -5.29 -3.44 7.27
C LYS A 334 -4.13 -3.33 8.26
N ARG A 335 -3.52 -4.48 8.54
CA ARG A 335 -2.32 -4.56 9.37
C ARG A 335 -1.06 -4.14 8.63
N CYS A 336 -0.34 -3.17 9.18
CA CYS A 336 0.84 -2.52 8.62
C CYS A 336 1.94 -2.42 9.68
N ILE A 337 3.14 -2.05 9.27
CA ILE A 337 4.31 -1.93 10.14
C ILE A 337 4.81 -0.49 10.14
N VAL A 338 5.18 0.00 11.31
CA VAL A 338 5.99 1.21 11.47
C VAL A 338 7.37 0.79 11.96
N THR A 339 8.40 1.49 11.49
CA THR A 339 9.80 1.19 11.82
C THR A 339 10.58 2.47 12.07
N GLY A 340 11.45 2.46 13.07
CA GLY A 340 12.30 3.60 13.38
C GLY A 340 13.19 3.40 14.60
N TRP A 341 13.95 4.45 14.91
CA TRP A 341 14.88 4.54 16.05
C TRP A 341 14.38 5.52 17.11
N GLY A 342 13.11 5.92 17.02
CA GLY A 342 12.51 6.91 17.88
C GLY A 342 12.42 6.50 19.35
N HIS A 343 11.82 7.38 20.12
CA HIS A 343 11.62 7.17 21.54
C HIS A 343 10.77 5.92 21.79
N MET A 344 11.18 5.11 22.76
CA MET A 344 10.44 3.90 23.14
C MET A 344 9.20 4.19 24.01
N SER A 345 9.05 5.44 24.47
CA SER A 345 7.91 5.94 25.25
C SER A 345 7.84 7.47 25.14
N TRP A 346 6.70 8.07 25.52
CA TRP A 346 6.60 9.53 25.61
C TRP A 346 7.69 10.08 26.55
N ASN A 347 8.50 11.03 26.07
CA ASN A 347 9.70 11.56 26.76
C ASN A 347 10.76 10.50 27.15
N GLY A 348 10.71 9.30 26.55
CA GLY A 348 11.72 8.27 26.75
C GLY A 348 13.01 8.52 25.96
N SER A 349 13.93 7.55 25.98
CA SER A 349 15.14 7.60 25.16
C SER A 349 14.92 6.99 23.77
N SER A 350 15.62 7.53 22.77
CA SER A 350 15.72 6.92 21.44
C SER A 350 16.34 5.52 21.53
N SER A 351 15.95 4.65 20.60
CA SER A 351 16.55 3.31 20.52
C SER A 351 17.86 3.36 19.73
N PRO A 352 18.96 2.76 20.25
CA PRO A 352 20.19 2.64 19.47
C PRO A 352 20.06 1.66 18.30
N VAL A 353 19.03 0.79 18.32
CA VAL A 353 18.77 -0.25 17.33
C VAL A 353 17.43 -0.02 16.62
N LEU A 354 17.32 -0.45 15.36
CA LEU A 354 16.08 -0.28 14.59
C LEU A 354 14.98 -1.13 15.19
N ARG A 355 13.84 -0.51 15.49
CA ARG A 355 12.66 -1.19 16.02
C ARG A 355 11.55 -1.27 14.99
N GLU A 356 10.66 -2.24 15.17
CA GLU A 356 9.47 -2.42 14.36
C GLU A 356 8.23 -2.67 15.22
N ALA A 357 7.08 -2.17 14.77
CA ALA A 357 5.82 -2.32 15.47
C ALA A 357 4.66 -2.50 14.49
N TRP A 358 3.79 -3.45 14.79
CA TRP A 358 2.58 -3.68 14.00
C TRP A 358 1.44 -2.77 14.47
N VAL A 359 0.79 -2.11 13.53
CA VAL A 359 -0.37 -1.24 13.75
C VAL A 359 -1.45 -1.55 12.71
N ASP A 360 -2.70 -1.34 13.06
CA ASP A 360 -3.83 -1.50 12.13
C ASP A 360 -4.24 -0.13 11.60
N LEU A 361 -4.51 -0.03 10.29
CA LEU A 361 -5.09 1.19 9.71
C LEU A 361 -6.46 1.44 10.32
N VAL A 362 -6.72 2.69 10.65
CA VAL A 362 -7.95 3.12 11.30
C VAL A 362 -8.78 3.92 10.33
N GLY A 363 -10.08 3.63 10.30
CA GLY A 363 -11.04 4.36 9.46
C GLY A 363 -11.13 5.83 9.87
N LYS A 364 -11.45 6.69 8.89
CA LYS A 364 -11.53 8.13 9.08
C LYS A 364 -12.45 8.52 10.23
N ASP A 365 -13.63 7.93 10.28
CA ASP A 365 -14.67 8.26 11.27
C ASP A 365 -14.22 7.94 12.69
N ALA A 366 -13.54 6.81 12.89
CA ALA A 366 -12.99 6.44 14.18
C ALA A 366 -11.86 7.40 14.61
N CYS A 367 -10.97 7.74 13.66
CA CYS A 367 -9.88 8.67 13.95
C CYS A 367 -10.38 10.09 14.23
N ASN A 368 -11.44 10.54 13.56
CA ASN A 368 -12.06 11.83 13.77
C ASN A 368 -13.16 11.84 14.83
N SER A 369 -13.36 10.75 15.57
CA SER A 369 -14.31 10.71 16.68
C SER A 369 -14.01 11.79 17.73
N GLN A 370 -15.03 12.21 18.47
CA GLN A 370 -14.91 13.19 19.56
C GLN A 370 -13.84 12.79 20.59
N SER A 371 -13.72 11.50 20.89
CA SER A 371 -12.72 10.94 21.82
C SER A 371 -11.30 10.90 21.27
N SER A 372 -11.11 11.12 19.97
CA SER A 372 -9.83 11.04 19.28
C SER A 372 -9.42 12.42 18.78
N TYR A 373 -9.46 12.68 17.48
CA TYR A 373 -9.03 13.95 16.89
C TYR A 373 -10.15 14.93 16.56
N ASN A 374 -11.41 14.59 16.88
CA ASN A 374 -12.55 15.50 16.80
C ASN A 374 -12.65 16.29 15.47
N GLY A 375 -12.69 15.57 14.35
CA GLY A 375 -12.82 16.17 13.01
C GLY A 375 -11.56 16.84 12.43
N THR A 376 -10.44 16.89 13.14
CA THR A 376 -9.25 17.63 12.68
C THR A 376 -8.41 16.90 11.61
N ILE A 377 -8.60 15.59 11.42
CA ILE A 377 -7.84 14.80 10.45
C ILE A 377 -8.39 15.02 9.04
N SER A 378 -7.58 15.66 8.17
CA SER A 378 -7.88 15.88 6.74
C SER A 378 -7.52 14.66 5.87
N ASP A 379 -7.95 14.63 4.61
CA ASP A 379 -7.74 13.47 3.70
C ASP A 379 -6.27 13.23 3.33
N ASN A 380 -5.45 14.26 3.53
CA ASN A 380 -4.00 14.18 3.43
C ASN A 380 -3.36 13.32 4.53
N PHE A 381 -4.13 12.86 5.51
CA PHE A 381 -3.68 12.03 6.61
C PHE A 381 -4.44 10.71 6.69
N LEU A 382 -3.75 9.71 7.23
CA LEU A 382 -4.29 8.43 7.65
C LEU A 382 -3.90 8.18 9.10
N CYS A 383 -4.67 7.32 9.76
CA CYS A 383 -4.42 6.95 11.15
C CYS A 383 -4.10 5.46 11.23
N ALA A 384 -3.19 5.10 12.14
CA ALA A 384 -2.90 3.70 12.42
C ALA A 384 -2.58 3.50 13.91
N GLY A 385 -3.05 2.39 14.46
CA GLY A 385 -2.85 2.05 15.87
C GLY A 385 -3.98 1.20 16.42
N PHE A 386 -4.14 1.22 17.73
CA PHE A 386 -5.17 0.47 18.45
C PHE A 386 -6.00 1.41 19.32
N LYS A 387 -7.29 1.12 19.48
CA LYS A 387 -8.21 1.97 20.27
C LYS A 387 -7.75 2.04 21.73
N GLU A 388 -7.21 0.95 22.24
CA GLU A 388 -6.68 0.81 23.59
C GLU A 388 -5.33 1.52 23.78
N GLY A 389 -4.72 2.02 22.70
CA GLY A 389 -3.37 2.57 22.68
C GLY A 389 -2.30 1.48 22.71
N GLY A 390 -1.19 1.76 23.37
CA GLY A 390 -0.10 0.82 23.59
C GLY A 390 0.97 0.82 22.49
N THR A 391 0.64 0.54 21.24
CA THR A 391 1.63 0.51 20.15
C THR A 391 1.46 1.70 19.22
N ASP A 392 2.50 2.52 19.09
CA ASP A 392 2.49 3.75 18.28
C ASP A 392 3.91 4.16 17.83
N ALA A 393 4.00 5.03 16.81
CA ALA A 393 5.22 5.76 16.49
C ALA A 393 5.45 6.88 17.53
N CYS A 394 6.69 7.28 17.75
CA CYS A 394 6.99 8.33 18.72
C CYS A 394 8.04 9.34 18.22
N SER A 395 8.48 10.24 19.09
CA SER A 395 9.49 11.24 18.77
C SER A 395 10.70 10.62 18.05
N TYR A 396 11.21 11.29 17.02
CA TYR A 396 12.30 10.83 16.13
C TYR A 396 11.97 9.69 15.15
N ASP A 397 10.76 9.11 15.17
CA ASP A 397 10.27 8.25 14.08
C ASP A 397 9.71 9.06 12.90
N SER A 398 9.48 10.36 13.08
CA SER A 398 9.01 11.31 12.07
C SER A 398 9.69 11.12 10.73
N GLY A 399 8.92 11.08 9.65
CA GLY A 399 9.43 10.83 8.30
C GLY A 399 9.67 9.35 7.96
N GLY A 400 9.64 8.45 8.94
CA GLY A 400 9.73 7.00 8.75
C GLY A 400 8.52 6.40 8.03
N PRO A 401 8.65 5.17 7.50
CA PRO A 401 7.59 4.51 6.74
C PRO A 401 6.50 3.92 7.64
N LEU A 402 5.25 4.11 7.23
CA LEU A 402 4.19 3.15 7.49
C LEU A 402 4.06 2.23 6.26
N ALA A 403 4.58 1.01 6.38
CA ALA A 403 4.63 0.06 5.28
C ALA A 403 3.52 -1.00 5.42
N CYS A 404 2.77 -1.25 4.35
CA CYS A 404 1.70 -2.24 4.33
C CYS A 404 1.99 -3.38 3.35
N PRO A 405 1.74 -4.65 3.72
CA PRO A 405 1.96 -5.79 2.84
C PRO A 405 0.79 -5.96 1.85
N VAL A 406 1.10 -6.19 0.58
CA VAL A 406 0.12 -6.55 -0.46
C VAL A 406 -0.02 -8.07 -0.52
N LEU A 407 -1.03 -8.58 0.20
CA LEU A 407 -1.22 -10.02 0.44
C LEU A 407 -1.80 -10.77 -0.76
N ASP A 408 -2.65 -10.13 -1.55
CA ASP A 408 -3.24 -10.71 -2.77
C ASP A 408 -2.27 -10.66 -3.98
N GLY A 409 -1.01 -10.29 -3.74
CA GLY A 409 0.03 -10.11 -4.73
C GLY A 409 1.22 -11.05 -4.51
N ASP A 410 2.40 -10.58 -4.92
CA ASP A 410 3.65 -11.33 -4.80
C ASP A 410 4.40 -11.08 -3.48
N GLY A 411 3.69 -10.66 -2.43
CA GLY A 411 4.23 -10.42 -1.09
C GLY A 411 5.11 -9.17 -1.00
N ARG A 412 4.82 -8.15 -1.81
CA ARG A 412 5.52 -6.86 -1.76
C ARG A 412 4.94 -5.93 -0.70
N TRP A 413 5.77 -4.99 -0.26
CA TRP A 413 5.43 -3.93 0.68
C TRP A 413 5.28 -2.60 -0.05
N MET A 414 4.27 -1.83 0.33
CA MET A 414 4.04 -0.49 -0.17
C MET A 414 4.10 0.53 0.96
N LEU A 415 4.55 1.73 0.62
CA LEU A 415 4.54 2.89 1.51
C LEU A 415 3.12 3.45 1.55
N ALA A 416 2.37 3.10 2.60
CA ALA A 416 1.02 3.61 2.78
C ALA A 416 1.02 5.01 3.38
N GLY A 417 1.92 5.26 4.33
CA GLY A 417 2.04 6.54 5.00
C GLY A 417 3.46 6.90 5.41
N ILE A 418 3.62 8.15 5.84
CA ILE A 418 4.86 8.69 6.40
C ILE A 418 4.53 9.18 7.81
N VAL A 419 5.30 8.76 8.82
CA VAL A 419 5.10 9.18 10.23
C VAL A 419 5.14 10.71 10.30
N SER A 420 4.08 11.32 10.84
CA SER A 420 3.92 12.77 10.85
C SER A 420 3.74 13.32 12.25
N TRP A 421 2.68 12.93 12.98
CA TRP A 421 2.42 13.41 14.33
C TRP A 421 1.49 12.49 15.12
N GLY A 422 1.26 12.81 16.39
CA GLY A 422 0.37 12.10 17.29
C GLY A 422 0.16 12.94 18.56
N GLU A 423 -0.92 12.67 19.29
CA GLU A 423 -1.09 13.28 20.61
C GLU A 423 -0.39 12.41 21.64
N ARG A 424 0.84 12.79 21.99
CA ARG A 424 1.80 11.92 22.70
C ARG A 424 2.01 10.63 21.90
N CYS A 425 2.46 9.56 22.56
CA CYS A 425 2.67 8.26 21.94
C CYS A 425 1.88 7.20 22.69
N ALA A 426 1.17 6.33 21.96
CA ALA A 426 0.53 5.13 22.50
C ALA A 426 -0.59 5.37 23.54
N LEU A 427 -1.22 6.55 23.54
CA LEU A 427 -2.37 6.81 24.42
C LEU A 427 -3.63 6.09 23.93
N PRO A 428 -4.51 5.64 24.85
CA PRO A 428 -5.85 5.19 24.47
C PRO A 428 -6.59 6.26 23.67
N HIS A 429 -7.31 5.83 22.63
CA HIS A 429 -8.08 6.66 21.70
C HIS A 429 -7.27 7.67 20.87
N LYS A 430 -5.95 7.73 20.99
CA LYS A 430 -5.08 8.60 20.19
C LYS A 430 -4.22 7.73 19.27
N TYR A 431 -4.61 7.68 18.01
CA TYR A 431 -3.92 6.90 16.98
C TYR A 431 -2.75 7.69 16.42
N GLY A 432 -1.66 7.02 16.02
CA GLY A 432 -0.61 7.68 15.25
C GLY A 432 -1.16 8.25 13.94
N VAL A 433 -0.76 9.47 13.59
CA VAL A 433 -1.18 10.17 12.37
C VAL A 433 -0.02 10.22 11.38
N TYR A 434 -0.32 9.79 10.16
CA TYR A 434 0.65 9.64 9.10
C TYR A 434 0.17 10.39 7.86
N THR A 435 1.09 11.00 7.12
CA THR A 435 0.75 11.58 5.81
C THR A 435 0.32 10.47 4.86
N ASN A 436 -0.86 10.62 4.24
CA ASN A 436 -1.44 9.64 3.33
C ASN A 436 -0.75 9.70 1.97
N VAL A 437 0.17 8.78 1.72
CA VAL A 437 1.04 8.81 0.54
C VAL A 437 0.25 8.69 -0.77
N ASN A 438 -0.94 8.06 -0.74
CA ASN A 438 -1.79 7.93 -1.91
C ASN A 438 -2.16 9.30 -2.51
N GLU A 439 -2.50 10.27 -1.66
CA GLU A 439 -2.87 11.64 -2.07
C GLU A 439 -1.70 12.39 -2.71
N PHE A 440 -0.46 12.04 -2.36
CA PHE A 440 0.74 12.73 -2.82
C PHE A 440 1.45 12.03 -3.98
N THR A 441 0.98 10.87 -4.44
CA THR A 441 1.65 10.09 -5.50
C THR A 441 1.88 10.90 -6.78
N ARG A 442 0.92 11.76 -7.18
CA ARG A 442 1.05 12.63 -8.36
C ARG A 442 2.18 13.64 -8.19
N TRP A 443 2.21 14.34 -7.06
CA TRP A 443 3.28 15.29 -6.75
C TRP A 443 4.64 14.62 -6.66
N MET A 444 4.74 13.49 -5.94
CA MET A 444 5.99 12.74 -5.81
C MET A 444 6.53 12.30 -7.17
N ARG A 445 5.67 11.78 -8.05
CA ARG A 445 6.06 11.39 -9.42
C ARG A 445 6.50 12.58 -10.25
N GLY A 446 5.83 13.73 -10.13
CA GLY A 446 6.22 14.98 -10.79
C GLY A 446 7.60 15.44 -10.33
N ALA A 447 7.82 15.49 -9.02
CA ALA A 447 9.10 15.90 -8.44
C ALA A 447 10.25 14.99 -8.88
N MET A 448 10.05 13.67 -8.87
CA MET A 448 11.05 12.69 -9.31
C MET A 448 11.31 12.66 -10.83
N LYS A 449 10.60 13.45 -11.65
CA LYS A 449 10.91 13.59 -13.09
C LYS A 449 12.03 14.61 -13.34
N MET A 450 12.44 15.39 -12.34
CA MET A 450 13.60 16.30 -12.38
C MET A 450 14.97 15.56 -12.45
N ASP A 451 14.95 14.24 -12.66
CA ASP A 451 16.12 13.40 -12.95
C ASP A 451 16.54 13.42 -14.43
N ARG A 452 15.89 14.24 -15.27
CA ARG A 452 16.23 14.42 -16.68
C ARG A 452 17.07 15.66 -16.92
#